data_AF-A0A9C7UJ55-F1
#
_entry.id   AF-A0A9C7UJ55-F1
#
_cell.length_a   1.000
_cell.length_b   1.000
_cell.length_c   1.000
_cell.angle_alpha   90.00
_cell.angle_beta   90.00
_cell.angle_gamma   90.00
#
_symmetry.space_group_name_H-M   'P 1'
#
loop_
_entity.id
_entity.type
_entity.pdbx_description
1 polymer ?
#
loop_
_entity_poly.entity_id
_entity_poly.type
_entity_poly.pdbx_seq_one_letter_code
_entity_poly.pdbx_strand_id
1 'polypeptide(L)'
;MANAKEEGVQFLFNRQPVEVMDCFGEAIGVKVVETQLSEPGPDGRRRPEPVAGSEVVIEADAIIMAFGFQPSPADWFSEAGVSCNDWDGVIAPEHQTFKFQTANPKIFAGGDMVRGSDLVVTAIWEGRQAAEGILDYLEV
;
A
#
# COMPACT_ATOMS: atom_id res chain seq x y z
N MET A 1 -1.83 15.92 9.61
CA MET A 1 -3.22 16.43 9.61
C MET A 1 -3.33 17.87 10.10
N ALA A 2 -2.56 18.29 11.11
CA ALA A 2 -2.57 19.68 11.60
C ALA A 2 -2.34 20.70 10.47
N ASN A 3 -1.22 20.59 9.75
CA ASN A 3 -0.88 21.51 8.66
C ASN A 3 -1.99 21.60 7.59
N ALA A 4 -2.52 20.46 7.13
CA ALA A 4 -3.60 20.45 6.15
C ALA A 4 -4.88 21.14 6.65
N LYS A 5 -5.23 20.97 7.93
CA LYS A 5 -6.38 21.68 8.53
C LYS A 5 -6.11 23.18 8.65
N GLU A 6 -4.89 23.58 9.01
CA GLU A 6 -4.47 24.98 9.06
C GLU A 6 -4.52 25.65 7.67
N GLU A 7 -4.23 24.90 6.62
CA GLU A 7 -4.34 25.32 5.21
C GLU A 7 -5.79 25.30 4.67
N GLY A 8 -6.77 24.87 5.48
CA GLY A 8 -8.20 24.92 5.14
C GLY A 8 -8.78 23.63 4.52
N VAL A 9 -8.04 22.51 4.53
CA VAL A 9 -8.54 21.23 4.03
C VAL A 9 -9.71 20.73 4.89
N GLN A 10 -10.82 20.41 4.23
CA GLN A 10 -11.98 19.80 4.86
C GLN A 10 -11.85 18.28 4.88
N PHE A 11 -12.03 17.67 6.06
CA PHE A 11 -11.97 16.23 6.23
C PHE A 11 -13.37 15.68 6.48
N LEU A 12 -13.84 14.82 5.57
CA LEU A 12 -15.07 14.06 5.72
C LEU A 12 -14.70 12.64 6.12
N PHE A 13 -14.72 12.38 7.43
CA PHE A 13 -14.51 11.04 7.97
C PHE A 13 -15.76 10.18 7.81
N ASN A 14 -15.60 8.86 7.94
CA ASN A 14 -16.73 7.94 7.86
C ASN A 14 -17.52 8.10 6.56
N ARG A 15 -16.78 8.31 5.47
CA ARG A 15 -17.27 8.38 4.09
C ARG A 15 -16.45 7.41 3.27
N GLN A 16 -17.12 6.44 2.67
CA GLN A 16 -16.51 5.50 1.74
C GLN A 16 -16.94 5.86 0.31
N PRO A 17 -16.00 6.07 -0.63
CA PRO A 17 -16.34 6.27 -2.03
C PRO A 17 -16.93 4.99 -2.63
N VAL A 18 -18.01 5.16 -3.41
CA VAL A 18 -18.75 4.07 -4.09
C VAL A 18 -18.56 4.17 -5.59
N GLU A 19 -18.64 5.38 -6.15
CA GLU A 19 -18.62 5.60 -7.59
C GLU A 19 -18.09 7.01 -7.91
N VAL A 20 -17.27 7.12 -8.95
CA VAL A 20 -16.93 8.42 -9.55
C VAL A 20 -18.05 8.80 -10.50
N MET A 21 -18.67 9.95 -10.27
CA MET A 21 -19.70 10.50 -11.13
C MET A 21 -19.02 11.28 -12.26
N ASP A 22 -19.36 10.95 -13.51
CA ASP A 22 -18.88 11.66 -14.69
C ASP A 22 -20.01 12.14 -15.60
N CYS A 23 -19.70 13.17 -16.38
CA CYS A 23 -20.52 13.65 -17.49
C CYS A 23 -19.62 13.83 -18.71
N PHE A 24 -19.84 13.04 -19.76
CA PHE A 24 -19.01 13.04 -20.97
C PHE A 24 -17.51 12.81 -20.70
N GLY A 25 -17.18 11.99 -19.68
CA GLY A 25 -15.79 11.70 -19.31
C GLY A 25 -15.12 12.77 -18.44
N GLU A 26 -15.83 13.83 -18.05
CA GLU A 26 -15.37 14.81 -17.06
C GLU A 26 -15.97 14.49 -15.69
N ALA A 27 -15.13 14.50 -14.65
CA ALA A 27 -15.59 14.25 -13.29
C ALA A 27 -16.52 15.38 -12.81
N ILE A 28 -17.67 15.01 -12.26
CA ILE A 28 -18.63 15.95 -11.67
C ILE A 28 -18.84 15.71 -10.17
N GLY A 29 -18.30 14.62 -9.63
CA GLY A 29 -18.33 14.35 -8.20
C GLY A 29 -18.01 12.91 -7.86
N VAL A 30 -18.10 12.60 -6.56
CA VAL A 30 -17.94 11.24 -6.04
C VAL A 30 -19.16 10.88 -5.21
N LYS A 31 -19.81 9.77 -5.56
CA LYS A 31 -20.83 9.17 -4.71
C LYS A 31 -20.14 8.47 -3.54
N VAL A 32 -20.55 8.83 -2.34
CA VAL A 32 -20.05 8.25 -1.09
C VAL A 32 -21.20 7.67 -0.28
N VAL A 33 -20.89 6.71 0.59
CA VAL A 33 -21.79 6.19 1.61
C VAL A 33 -21.22 6.50 2.99
N GLU A 34 -22.08 6.78 3.96
CA GLU A 34 -21.64 6.91 5.35
C GLU A 34 -21.23 5.55 5.91
N THR A 35 -20.20 5.53 6.77
CA THR A 35 -19.76 4.30 7.44
C THR A 35 -19.78 4.44 8.94
N GLN A 36 -20.11 3.37 9.65
CA GLN A 36 -19.93 3.28 11.10
C GLN A 36 -18.87 2.23 11.43
N LEU A 37 -18.22 2.36 12.58
CA LEU A 37 -17.27 1.35 13.03
C LEU A 37 -18.01 0.14 13.60
N SER A 38 -17.66 -1.05 13.14
CA SER A 38 -18.10 -2.32 13.71
C SER A 38 -17.63 -2.47 15.16
N GLU A 39 -18.14 -3.50 15.82
CA GLU A 39 -17.48 -4.01 17.03
C GLU A 39 -16.07 -4.53 16.70
N PRO A 40 -15.15 -4.52 17.69
CA PRO A 40 -13.80 -5.05 17.49
C PRO A 40 -13.82 -6.53 17.08
N GLY A 41 -13.11 -6.86 16.01
CA GLY A 41 -12.90 -8.24 15.59
C GLY A 41 -11.90 -8.99 16.49
N PRO A 42 -11.60 -10.27 16.16
CA PRO A 42 -10.61 -11.08 16.88
C PRO A 42 -9.19 -10.48 16.89
N ASP A 43 -8.86 -9.68 15.88
CA ASP A 43 -7.61 -8.92 15.76
C ASP A 43 -7.63 -7.58 16.53
N GLY A 44 -8.72 -7.32 17.27
CA GLY A 44 -8.98 -6.07 18.00
C GLY A 44 -9.33 -4.89 17.09
N ARG A 45 -9.37 -5.07 15.76
CA ARG A 45 -9.64 -3.98 14.82
C ARG A 45 -11.13 -3.82 14.59
N ARG A 46 -11.60 -2.58 14.59
CA ARG A 46 -12.93 -2.20 14.12
C ARG A 46 -12.86 -1.95 12.62
N ARG A 47 -13.87 -2.39 11.87
CA ARG A 47 -13.96 -2.22 10.42
C ARG A 47 -15.07 -1.23 10.07
N PRO A 48 -14.91 -0.41 9.03
CA PRO A 48 -15.99 0.45 8.57
C PRO A 48 -17.10 -0.40 7.91
N GLU A 49 -18.34 -0.18 8.32
CA GLU A 49 -19.54 -0.81 7.77
C GLU A 49 -20.44 0.27 7.15
N PRO A 50 -20.88 0.12 5.88
CA PRO A 50 -21.78 1.07 5.23
C PRO A 50 -23.13 1.18 5.95
N VAL A 51 -23.61 2.41 6.12
CA VAL A 51 -24.97 2.70 6.60
C VAL A 51 -25.90 2.74 5.40
N ALA A 52 -26.84 1.78 5.31
CA ALA A 52 -27.74 1.68 4.17
C ALA A 52 -28.62 2.94 4.00
N GLY A 53 -28.77 3.42 2.76
CA GLY A 53 -29.60 4.58 2.44
C GLY A 53 -28.95 5.94 2.75
N SER A 54 -27.66 5.94 3.10
CA SER A 54 -26.91 7.15 3.45
C SER A 54 -26.06 7.70 2.28
N GLU A 55 -26.30 7.20 1.07
CA GLU A 55 -25.54 7.57 -0.11
C GLU A 55 -25.78 9.04 -0.49
N VAL A 56 -24.70 9.78 -0.68
CA VAL A 56 -24.73 11.18 -1.13
C VAL A 56 -23.66 11.41 -2.19
N VAL A 57 -23.89 12.38 -3.07
CA VAL A 57 -22.88 12.83 -4.04
C VAL A 57 -22.17 14.05 -3.47
N ILE A 58 -20.84 14.00 -3.42
CA ILE A 58 -20.00 15.16 -3.16
C ILE A 58 -19.57 15.70 -4.52
N GLU A 59 -20.01 16.92 -4.86
CA GLU A 59 -19.63 17.59 -6.09
C GLU A 59 -18.12 17.89 -6.09
N ALA A 60 -17.45 17.59 -7.20
CA ALA A 60 -16.03 17.81 -7.36
C ALA A 60 -15.66 17.82 -8.85
N ASP A 61 -14.86 18.81 -9.27
CA ASP A 61 -14.35 18.91 -10.64
C ASP A 61 -13.09 18.05 -10.86
N ALA A 62 -12.41 17.68 -9.77
CA ALA A 62 -11.18 16.90 -9.80
C ALA A 62 -11.18 15.85 -8.68
N ILE A 63 -10.81 14.61 -9.03
CA ILE A 63 -10.75 13.48 -8.11
C ILE A 63 -9.34 12.90 -8.15
N ILE A 64 -8.68 12.88 -6.99
CA ILE A 64 -7.35 12.32 -6.82
C ILE A 64 -7.46 11.04 -6.01
N MET A 65 -7.15 9.91 -6.66
CA MET A 65 -7.17 8.59 -6.02
C MET A 65 -5.91 8.40 -5.19
N ALA A 66 -6.07 8.26 -3.87
CA ALA A 66 -4.97 8.16 -2.91
C ALA A 66 -5.12 6.94 -1.97
N PHE A 67 -5.50 5.79 -2.52
CA PHE A 67 -5.70 4.54 -1.75
C PHE A 67 -4.41 3.80 -1.40
N GLY A 68 -3.25 4.35 -1.77
CA GLY A 68 -1.96 3.70 -1.65
C GLY A 68 -1.54 3.01 -2.94
N PHE A 69 -0.53 2.16 -2.84
CA PHE A 69 0.10 1.51 -3.98
C PHE A 69 0.21 0.01 -3.73
N GLN A 70 0.19 -0.77 -4.81
CA GLN A 70 0.51 -2.19 -4.80
C GLN A 70 1.84 -2.40 -5.53
N PRO A 71 2.61 -3.44 -5.17
CA PRO A 71 3.75 -3.87 -5.97
C PRO A 71 3.33 -4.11 -7.44
N SER A 72 4.26 -3.85 -8.34
CA SER A 72 4.10 -4.15 -9.77
C SER A 72 5.30 -4.99 -10.21
N PRO A 73 5.32 -6.30 -9.89
CA PRO A 73 6.43 -7.16 -10.26
C PRO A 73 6.52 -7.28 -11.77
N ALA A 74 7.75 -7.24 -12.30
CA ALA A 74 7.97 -7.38 -13.74
C ALA A 74 7.84 -8.85 -14.16
N ASP A 75 7.35 -9.10 -15.38
CA ASP A 75 7.11 -10.46 -15.91
C ASP A 75 8.35 -11.37 -15.80
N TRP A 76 9.54 -10.79 -16.00
CA TRP A 76 10.83 -11.50 -15.95
C TRP A 76 11.24 -11.97 -14.55
N PHE A 77 10.58 -11.52 -13.48
CA PHE A 77 10.90 -11.96 -12.11
C PHE A 77 10.82 -13.48 -11.98
N SER A 78 9.74 -14.05 -12.51
CA SER A 78 9.52 -15.50 -12.50
C SER A 78 10.60 -16.25 -13.30
N GLU A 79 10.96 -15.75 -14.49
CA GLU A 79 12.03 -16.30 -15.34
C GLU A 79 13.41 -16.22 -14.66
N ALA A 80 13.63 -15.18 -13.86
CA ALA A 80 14.81 -15.00 -13.04
C ALA A 80 14.75 -15.76 -11.70
N GLY A 81 13.72 -16.58 -11.44
CA GLY A 81 13.61 -17.35 -10.18
C GLY A 81 13.32 -16.48 -8.95
N VAL A 82 12.71 -15.31 -9.12
CA VAL A 82 12.22 -14.45 -8.03
C VAL A 82 10.74 -14.74 -7.80
N SER A 83 10.40 -15.14 -6.57
CA SER A 83 9.03 -15.45 -6.16
C SER A 83 8.36 -14.25 -5.47
N CYS A 84 7.06 -14.09 -5.70
CA CYS A 84 6.21 -13.12 -4.99
C CYS A 84 5.20 -13.83 -4.07
N ASN A 85 4.68 -13.09 -3.08
CA ASN A 85 3.62 -13.53 -2.18
C ASN A 85 2.21 -13.27 -2.77
N ASP A 86 1.17 -13.47 -1.96
CA ASP A 86 -0.25 -13.35 -2.34
C ASP A 86 -0.71 -11.92 -2.63
N TRP A 87 0.10 -10.90 -2.29
CA TRP A 87 -0.14 -9.49 -2.62
C TRP A 87 0.95 -8.91 -3.54
N ASP A 88 1.62 -9.78 -4.31
CA ASP A 88 2.64 -9.44 -5.32
C ASP A 88 3.96 -8.86 -4.80
N GLY A 89 4.17 -8.86 -3.48
CA GLY A 89 5.45 -8.48 -2.86
C GLY A 89 6.51 -9.57 -3.07
N VAL A 90 7.75 -9.18 -3.38
CA VAL A 90 8.91 -10.07 -3.50
C VAL A 90 9.21 -10.74 -2.18
N ILE A 91 9.37 -12.07 -2.21
CA ILE A 91 9.73 -12.85 -1.02
C ILE A 91 11.25 -12.77 -0.83
N ALA A 92 11.67 -12.01 0.18
CA ALA A 92 13.08 -11.84 0.57
C ALA A 92 13.19 -11.69 2.10
N PRO A 93 13.12 -12.78 2.87
CA PRO A 93 13.08 -12.70 4.32
C PRO A 93 14.38 -12.14 4.91
N GLU A 94 14.27 -11.39 6.01
CA GLU A 94 15.44 -10.90 6.74
C GLU A 94 16.21 -12.04 7.41
N HIS A 95 15.50 -12.93 8.12
CA HIS A 95 16.10 -13.97 8.96
C HIS A 95 16.39 -15.25 8.16
N GLN A 96 17.49 -15.22 7.42
CA GLN A 96 18.03 -16.36 6.67
C GLN A 96 19.56 -16.25 6.58
N THR A 97 20.22 -17.20 5.92
CA THR A 97 21.69 -17.23 5.79
C THR A 97 22.25 -15.94 5.18
N PHE A 98 21.65 -15.48 4.07
CA PHE A 98 21.99 -14.20 3.44
C PHE A 98 20.77 -13.30 3.51
N LYS A 99 20.82 -12.29 4.38
CA LYS A 99 19.68 -11.41 4.67
C LYS A 99 19.08 -10.86 3.37
N PHE A 100 17.74 -10.84 3.26
CA PHE A 100 17.03 -10.26 2.13
C PHE A 100 17.34 -10.90 0.76
N GLN A 101 17.90 -12.11 0.73
CA GLN A 101 18.06 -12.89 -0.49
C GLN A 101 16.71 -13.42 -0.96
N THR A 102 16.46 -13.39 -2.26
CA THR A 102 15.28 -14.01 -2.86
C THR A 102 15.49 -15.52 -3.08
N ALA A 103 14.53 -16.21 -3.67
CA ALA A 103 14.73 -17.60 -4.11
C ALA A 103 15.85 -17.72 -5.18
N ASN A 104 16.20 -16.66 -5.90
CA ASN A 104 17.40 -16.60 -6.72
C ASN A 104 18.61 -16.18 -5.84
N PRO A 105 19.66 -17.01 -5.73
CA PRO A 105 20.83 -16.71 -4.90
C PRO A 105 21.57 -15.40 -5.24
N LYS A 106 21.40 -14.87 -6.46
CA LYS A 106 22.08 -13.66 -6.94
C LYS A 106 21.20 -12.41 -6.89
N ILE A 107 19.97 -12.50 -6.41
CA ILE A 107 19.03 -11.39 -6.36
C ILE A 107 18.58 -11.18 -4.91
N PHE A 108 18.67 -9.93 -4.47
CA PHE A 108 18.27 -9.46 -3.15
C PHE A 108 17.22 -8.36 -3.32
N ALA A 109 16.33 -8.22 -2.34
CA ALA A 109 15.28 -7.22 -2.36
C ALA A 109 14.99 -6.68 -0.96
N GLY A 110 14.64 -5.40 -0.85
CA GLY A 110 14.23 -4.76 0.39
C GLY A 110 13.34 -3.56 0.11
N GLY A 111 12.81 -2.96 1.17
CA GLY A 111 11.86 -1.85 1.12
C GLY A 111 10.45 -2.29 0.74
N ASP A 112 9.70 -1.38 0.12
CA ASP A 112 8.27 -1.56 -0.14
C ASP A 112 7.96 -2.75 -1.07
N MET A 113 8.91 -3.15 -1.93
CA MET A 113 8.74 -4.35 -2.77
C MET A 113 8.70 -5.65 -1.96
N VAL A 114 9.18 -5.66 -0.70
CA VAL A 114 9.17 -6.85 0.17
C VAL A 114 8.10 -6.74 1.24
N ARG A 115 7.97 -5.57 1.86
CA ARG A 115 7.14 -5.36 3.06
C ARG A 115 5.85 -4.56 2.81
N GLY A 116 5.74 -3.89 1.66
CA GLY A 116 4.65 -2.95 1.37
C GLY A 116 4.91 -1.54 1.91
N SER A 117 4.01 -0.60 1.66
CA SER A 117 4.21 0.83 1.95
C SER A 117 4.52 1.13 3.43
N ASP A 118 5.62 1.85 3.69
CA ASP A 118 6.03 2.36 5.01
C ASP A 118 7.02 3.53 4.86
N LEU A 119 7.73 3.85 5.93
CA LEU A 119 8.65 4.97 6.01
C LEU A 119 9.96 4.70 5.25
N VAL A 120 10.50 5.78 4.70
CA VAL A 120 11.80 5.80 4.01
C VAL A 120 12.94 5.25 4.89
N VAL A 121 12.91 5.49 6.20
CA VAL A 121 13.94 4.98 7.12
C VAL A 121 13.99 3.45 7.15
N THR A 122 12.82 2.80 7.07
CA THR A 122 12.73 1.34 7.02
C THR A 122 13.31 0.83 5.72
N ALA A 123 12.96 1.45 4.58
CA ALA A 123 13.53 1.08 3.28
C ALA A 123 15.06 1.25 3.22
N ILE A 124 15.59 2.33 3.81
CA ILE A 124 17.05 2.54 3.92
C ILE A 124 17.70 1.44 4.75
N TRP A 125 17.07 1.08 5.88
CA TRP A 125 17.59 0.04 6.75
C TRP A 125 17.59 -1.33 6.06
N GLU A 126 16.49 -1.73 5.43
CA GLU A 126 16.40 -2.99 4.68
C GLU A 126 17.41 -3.03 3.53
N GLY A 127 17.60 -1.90 2.82
CA GLY A 127 18.64 -1.80 1.79
C GLY A 127 20.06 -2.02 2.33
N ARG A 128 20.36 -1.52 3.54
CA ARG A 128 21.65 -1.78 4.21
C ARG A 128 21.81 -3.24 4.62
N GLN A 129 20.75 -3.86 5.14
CA GLN A 129 20.79 -5.27 5.51
C GLN A 129 20.90 -6.19 4.29
N ALA A 130 20.25 -5.85 3.18
CA ALA A 130 20.43 -6.55 1.91
C ALA A 130 21.87 -6.41 1.39
N ALA A 131 22.48 -5.23 1.55
CA ALA A 131 23.90 -5.04 1.20
C ALA A 131 24.83 -5.92 2.05
N GLU A 132 24.59 -6.03 3.37
CA GLU A 132 25.31 -6.98 4.23
C GLU A 132 25.12 -8.42 3.74
N GLY A 133 23.89 -8.82 3.39
CA GLY A 133 23.61 -10.15 2.84
C GLY A 133 24.33 -10.42 1.51
N ILE A 134 24.50 -9.41 0.65
CA ILE A 134 25.29 -9.49 -0.58
C ILE A 134 26.78 -9.68 -0.26
N LEU A 135 27.32 -8.93 0.70
CA LEU A 135 28.72 -9.06 1.12
C LEU A 135 29.01 -10.46 1.69
N ASP A 136 28.13 -10.95 2.58
CA ASP A 136 28.22 -12.29 3.15
C ASP A 136 28.16 -13.37 2.05
N TYR A 137 27.29 -13.20 1.04
CA TYR A 137 27.17 -14.12 -0.10
C TYR A 137 28.41 -14.13 -1.00
N LEU A 138 29.09 -12.98 -1.13
CA LEU A 138 30.30 -12.81 -1.93
C LEU A 138 31.59 -13.07 -1.13
N GLU A 139 31.48 -13.34 0.17
CA GLU A 139 32.60 -13.58 1.09
C GLU A 139 33.59 -12.39 1.18
N VAL A 140 33.08 -11.15 1.22
CA VAL A 140 33.87 -9.90 1.26
C VAL A 140 33.55 -8.96 2.41
#